data_AF-A0A925SJR2-F1
#
_entry.id   AF-A0A925SJR2-F1
#
_cell.length_a   1.000
_cell.length_b   1.000
_cell.length_c   1.000
_cell.angle_alpha   90.00
_cell.angle_beta   90.00
_cell.angle_gamma   90.00
#
_symmetry.space_group_name_H-M   'P 1'
#
loop_
_entity.id
_entity.type
_entity.pdbx_description
1 polymer ?
#
loop_
_entity_poly.entity_id
_entity_poly.type
_entity_poly.pdbx_seq_one_letter_code
_entity_poly.pdbx_strand_id
1 'polypeptide(L)'
;MTSPSSPWLDASLPSAERARLLAAAMTPAEQAGQLLNYDGGKPIDWLAERHVGSFLNRKGPVLVELARELRARHRLQVPVLFALDCAHGHALSEDLGGTIFPVPLAMAATFDPAHARAMGRVTADEMIATGIRWIYGPNIDVVRDLRFGRVEEMFGEDPYLVGEIGAACIEGLQGPDPARPRVLACAKHLTGYSEGIGARDSAECPVSWRVLRRDHLPPYRRAIQAGVRSVMSGYHAIDGTPCVINRRLLRDELRRELGFTGFVVSDANNVRWCTLLNALAGTHDEFIVRCLEAGNEIHLAATGVVEALVAAVESGRLDPAILRDAAALFLEAKFALGLFEQPEPLPLVQVRTAASYRAAADAAAASMVLLENHHGALPLGRTPQRIALVGKLADDLAQQFGCWSLTCRNPEPQLELAKQPESASWTYLAALRARAAAAGSTLTYTPGCGPAPGT
;
A
#
# COMPACT_ATOMS: atom_id res chain seq x y z
N MET A 1 -39.21 -7.32 24.09
CA MET A 1 -38.10 -6.81 23.26
C MET A 1 -37.05 -7.89 23.20
N THR A 2 -37.11 -8.73 22.16
CA THR A 2 -36.13 -9.78 21.88
C THR A 2 -34.79 -9.11 21.56
N SER A 3 -33.72 -9.48 22.27
CA SER A 3 -32.36 -9.10 21.88
C SER A 3 -32.17 -9.38 20.38
N PRO A 4 -31.62 -8.45 19.57
CA PRO A 4 -31.33 -8.79 18.18
C PRO A 4 -30.36 -9.99 18.18
N SER A 5 -30.64 -11.00 17.34
CA SER A 5 -29.81 -12.21 17.20
C SER A 5 -28.38 -11.95 16.72
N SER A 6 -28.03 -10.68 16.47
CA SER A 6 -26.72 -10.21 16.01
C SER A 6 -26.48 -8.76 16.48
N PRO A 7 -26.13 -8.53 17.76
CA PRO A 7 -25.99 -7.18 18.32
C PRO A 7 -24.89 -6.34 17.63
N TRP A 8 -23.89 -6.98 17.01
CA TRP A 8 -22.87 -6.28 16.21
C TRP A 8 -23.42 -5.63 14.92
N LEU A 9 -24.66 -5.89 14.52
CA LEU A 9 -25.29 -5.23 13.38
C LEU A 9 -25.98 -3.91 13.75
N ASP A 10 -26.02 -3.54 15.03
CA ASP A 10 -26.51 -2.23 15.45
C ASP A 10 -25.53 -1.12 15.02
N ALA A 11 -25.89 -0.40 13.96
CA ALA A 11 -25.08 0.70 13.41
C ALA A 11 -25.05 1.95 14.30
N SER A 12 -25.82 2.00 15.40
CA SER A 12 -25.71 3.06 16.41
C SER A 12 -24.52 2.88 17.36
N LEU A 13 -23.99 1.65 17.48
CA LEU A 13 -22.83 1.34 18.30
C LEU A 13 -21.52 1.76 17.60
N PRO A 14 -20.49 2.19 18.35
CA PRO A 14 -19.16 2.43 17.81
C PRO A 14 -18.57 1.19 17.12
N SER A 15 -17.80 1.37 16.04
CA SER A 15 -17.16 0.27 15.30
C SER A 15 -16.36 -0.69 16.18
N ALA A 16 -15.65 -0.15 17.17
CA ALA A 16 -14.87 -0.95 18.12
C ALA A 16 -15.75 -1.86 18.99
N GLU A 17 -16.92 -1.39 19.39
CA GLU A 17 -17.87 -2.19 20.18
C GLU A 17 -18.50 -3.29 19.34
N ARG A 18 -18.95 -2.95 18.12
CA ARG A 18 -19.47 -3.92 17.14
C ARG A 18 -18.45 -5.00 16.83
N ALA A 19 -17.18 -4.62 16.67
CA ALA A 19 -16.07 -5.54 16.42
C ALA A 19 -15.84 -6.52 17.57
N ARG A 20 -15.85 -6.05 18.82
CA ARG A 20 -15.72 -6.92 20.00
C ARG A 20 -16.88 -7.91 20.12
N LEU A 21 -18.11 -7.43 19.91
CA LEU A 21 -19.30 -8.27 19.93
C LEU A 21 -19.24 -9.36 18.86
N LEU A 22 -18.83 -9.02 17.64
CA LEU A 22 -18.68 -9.99 16.55
C LEU A 22 -17.54 -10.98 16.82
N ALA A 23 -16.36 -10.49 17.24
CA ALA A 23 -15.22 -11.35 17.55
C ALA A 23 -15.52 -12.35 18.68
N ALA A 24 -16.31 -11.94 19.68
CA ALA A 24 -16.76 -12.82 20.75
C ALA A 24 -17.76 -13.90 20.29
N ALA A 25 -18.50 -13.66 19.21
CA ALA A 25 -19.44 -14.62 18.62
C ALA A 25 -18.77 -15.59 17.62
N MET A 26 -17.50 -15.36 17.28
CA MET A 26 -16.72 -16.17 16.34
C MET A 26 -16.10 -17.41 17.01
N THR A 27 -15.97 -18.49 16.24
CA THR A 27 -15.10 -19.62 16.59
C THR A 27 -13.62 -19.25 16.42
N PRO A 28 -12.66 -20.01 16.99
CA PRO A 28 -11.24 -19.78 16.74
C PRO A 28 -10.87 -19.80 15.25
N ALA A 29 -11.47 -20.69 14.46
CA ALA A 29 -11.25 -20.75 13.01
C ALA A 29 -11.77 -19.49 12.29
N GLU A 30 -12.94 -18.99 12.67
CA GLU A 30 -13.49 -17.74 12.13
C GLU A 30 -12.61 -16.53 12.49
N GLN A 31 -12.09 -16.47 13.73
CA GLN A 31 -11.14 -15.44 14.16
C GLN A 31 -9.81 -15.52 13.39
N ALA A 32 -9.22 -16.71 13.30
CA ALA A 32 -7.96 -16.92 12.58
C ALA A 32 -8.09 -16.64 11.07
N GLY A 33 -9.24 -16.95 10.47
CA GLY A 33 -9.54 -16.59 9.08
C GLY A 33 -9.51 -15.09 8.83
N GLN A 34 -9.93 -14.26 9.81
CA GLN A 34 -9.81 -12.81 9.69
C GLN A 34 -8.37 -12.32 9.62
N LEU A 35 -7.42 -13.08 10.17
CA LEU A 35 -6.00 -12.75 10.19
C LEU A 35 -5.24 -13.23 8.94
N LEU A 36 -5.92 -13.94 8.04
CA LEU A 36 -5.38 -14.37 6.76
C LEU A 36 -5.68 -13.31 5.67
N ASN A 37 -4.62 -12.76 5.07
CA ASN A 37 -4.70 -12.04 3.81
C ASN A 37 -4.13 -12.92 2.68
N TYR A 38 -4.99 -13.31 1.74
CA TYR A 38 -4.69 -14.34 0.75
C TYR A 38 -4.47 -13.76 -0.66
N ASP A 39 -3.50 -14.29 -1.41
CA ASP A 39 -3.14 -13.82 -2.76
C ASP A 39 -3.30 -14.89 -3.85
N GLY A 40 -3.60 -16.14 -3.49
CA GLY A 40 -3.64 -17.28 -4.41
C GLY A 40 -5.01 -17.57 -5.05
N GLY A 41 -5.04 -18.57 -5.94
CA GLY A 41 -6.17 -18.94 -6.83
C GLY A 41 -7.07 -20.09 -6.38
N LYS A 42 -7.18 -20.39 -5.08
CA LYS A 42 -7.93 -21.58 -4.60
C LYS A 42 -9.44 -21.49 -4.89
N PRO A 43 -10.14 -22.64 -5.03
CA PRO A 43 -11.59 -22.69 -5.20
C PRO A 43 -12.33 -22.02 -4.05
N ILE A 44 -13.55 -21.52 -4.33
CA ILE A 44 -14.39 -20.80 -3.36
C ILE A 44 -14.66 -21.58 -2.07
N ASP A 45 -14.86 -22.90 -2.17
CA ASP A 45 -15.12 -23.75 -1.00
C ASP A 45 -13.93 -23.74 -0.03
N TRP A 46 -12.70 -23.85 -0.56
CA TRP A 46 -11.47 -23.80 0.23
C TRP A 46 -11.31 -22.45 0.96
N LEU A 47 -11.70 -21.36 0.30
CA LEU A 47 -11.66 -20.00 0.85
C LEU A 47 -12.70 -19.83 1.97
N ALA A 48 -13.91 -20.33 1.76
CA ALA A 48 -15.01 -20.25 2.71
C ALA A 48 -14.75 -21.09 3.98
N GLU A 49 -14.19 -22.31 3.82
CA GLU A 49 -13.80 -23.18 4.94
C GLU A 49 -12.75 -22.54 5.85
N ARG A 50 -11.92 -21.64 5.32
CA ARG A 50 -10.87 -20.92 6.06
C ARG A 50 -11.29 -19.53 6.51
N HIS A 51 -12.54 -19.14 6.27
CA HIS A 51 -13.09 -17.85 6.69
C HIS A 51 -12.20 -16.66 6.28
N VAL A 52 -11.60 -16.73 5.07
CA VAL A 52 -10.59 -15.76 4.60
C VAL A 52 -11.08 -14.33 4.81
N GLY A 53 -10.30 -13.54 5.56
CA GLY A 53 -10.67 -12.20 5.98
C GLY A 53 -10.42 -11.15 4.91
N SER A 54 -9.37 -11.33 4.11
CA SER A 54 -8.98 -10.37 3.10
C SER A 54 -8.14 -10.97 1.98
N PHE A 55 -8.01 -10.23 0.89
CA PHE A 55 -7.20 -10.61 -0.24
C PHE A 55 -6.21 -9.52 -0.64
N LEU A 56 -5.05 -9.93 -1.12
CA LEU A 56 -4.10 -9.09 -1.84
C LEU A 56 -4.24 -9.33 -3.35
N ASN A 57 -4.13 -8.25 -4.12
CA ASN A 57 -3.89 -8.28 -5.57
C ASN A 57 -4.99 -9.02 -6.37
N ARG A 58 -6.19 -9.12 -5.81
CA ARG A 58 -7.39 -9.49 -6.56
C ARG A 58 -7.95 -8.23 -7.21
N LYS A 59 -8.30 -8.34 -8.49
CA LYS A 59 -8.72 -7.20 -9.33
C LYS A 59 -9.91 -7.59 -10.18
N GLY A 60 -10.62 -6.60 -10.67
CA GLY A 60 -11.62 -6.77 -11.71
C GLY A 60 -13.02 -7.14 -11.24
N PRO A 61 -13.92 -7.42 -12.19
CA PRO A 61 -15.34 -7.61 -11.91
C PRO A 61 -15.61 -8.80 -10.97
N VAL A 62 -14.68 -9.76 -10.90
CA VAL A 62 -14.76 -10.93 -10.01
C VAL A 62 -14.82 -10.55 -8.52
N LEU A 63 -14.33 -9.36 -8.14
CA LEU A 63 -14.31 -8.94 -6.73
C LEU A 63 -15.70 -8.89 -6.10
N VAL A 64 -16.68 -8.40 -6.85
CA VAL A 64 -18.07 -8.27 -6.37
C VAL A 64 -18.70 -9.64 -6.14
N GLU A 65 -18.55 -10.52 -7.13
CA GLU A 65 -19.08 -11.88 -7.07
C GLU A 65 -18.43 -12.67 -5.94
N LEU A 66 -17.09 -12.65 -5.86
CA LEU A 66 -16.32 -13.31 -4.82
C LEU A 66 -16.72 -12.83 -3.42
N ALA A 67 -16.88 -11.52 -3.23
CA ALA A 67 -17.32 -10.96 -1.95
C ALA A 67 -18.71 -11.43 -1.56
N ARG A 68 -19.65 -11.45 -2.51
CA ARG A 68 -21.03 -11.90 -2.28
C ARG A 68 -21.09 -13.39 -1.93
N GLU A 69 -20.37 -14.21 -2.68
CA GLU A 69 -20.33 -15.67 -2.46
C GLU A 69 -19.70 -16.04 -1.12
N LEU A 70 -18.55 -15.47 -0.77
CA LEU A 70 -17.89 -15.73 0.51
C LEU A 70 -18.77 -15.29 1.67
N ARG A 71 -19.36 -14.09 1.58
CA ARG A 71 -20.27 -13.59 2.61
C ARG A 71 -21.47 -14.51 2.81
N ALA A 72 -22.07 -15.02 1.74
CA ALA A 72 -23.23 -15.91 1.82
C ALA A 72 -22.89 -17.28 2.45
N ARG A 73 -21.64 -17.73 2.30
CA ARG A 73 -21.15 -19.00 2.86
C ARG A 73 -20.65 -18.88 4.30
N HIS A 74 -20.26 -17.69 4.75
CA HIS A 74 -19.86 -17.45 6.13
C HIS A 74 -21.07 -17.42 7.07
N ARG A 75 -21.04 -18.23 8.14
CA ARG A 75 -22.09 -18.32 9.17
C ARG A 75 -22.51 -16.95 9.73
N LEU A 76 -21.54 -16.09 10.00
CA LEU A 76 -21.74 -14.73 10.54
C LEU A 76 -21.77 -13.64 9.46
N GLN A 77 -21.75 -14.03 8.17
CA GLN A 77 -21.84 -13.13 7.02
C GLN A 77 -20.83 -11.96 7.04
N VAL A 78 -19.62 -12.23 7.54
CA VAL A 78 -18.53 -11.24 7.60
C VAL A 78 -18.04 -10.92 6.19
N PRO A 79 -18.00 -9.64 5.78
CA PRO A 79 -17.51 -9.24 4.48
C PRO A 79 -15.99 -9.41 4.37
N VAL A 80 -15.51 -9.71 3.17
CA VAL A 80 -14.09 -9.74 2.84
C VAL A 80 -13.59 -8.35 2.47
N LEU A 81 -12.32 -8.08 2.74
CA LEU A 81 -11.66 -6.83 2.39
C LEU A 81 -10.62 -7.07 1.28
N PHE A 82 -10.66 -6.28 0.21
CA PHE A 82 -9.66 -6.33 -0.85
C PHE A 82 -8.61 -5.25 -0.67
N ALA A 83 -7.35 -5.66 -0.81
CA ALA A 83 -6.18 -4.82 -0.71
C ALA A 83 -5.34 -4.84 -1.99
N LEU A 84 -4.67 -3.73 -2.26
CA LEU A 84 -3.76 -3.59 -3.40
C LEU A 84 -2.54 -2.75 -3.02
N ASP A 85 -1.38 -3.13 -3.56
CA ASP A 85 -0.20 -2.27 -3.58
C ASP A 85 -0.38 -1.16 -4.62
N CYS A 86 -0.31 0.09 -4.17
CA CYS A 86 -0.42 1.27 -5.02
C CYS A 86 0.53 2.33 -4.44
N ALA A 87 1.69 2.52 -5.06
CA ALA A 87 2.71 3.44 -4.55
C ALA A 87 2.46 4.90 -4.98
N HIS A 88 1.88 5.11 -6.17
CA HIS A 88 1.72 6.44 -6.79
C HIS A 88 0.46 6.52 -7.68
N GLY A 89 -0.72 6.38 -7.08
CA GLY A 89 -1.97 6.27 -7.82
C GLY A 89 -2.48 4.83 -7.89
N HIS A 90 -3.62 4.61 -8.55
CA HIS A 90 -4.19 3.26 -8.74
C HIS A 90 -3.45 2.47 -9.84
N ALA A 91 -2.12 2.54 -9.81
CA ALA A 91 -1.21 2.23 -10.91
C ALA A 91 -1.06 0.73 -11.23
N LEU A 92 -1.57 -0.17 -10.38
CA LEU A 92 -1.59 -1.62 -10.62
C LEU A 92 -2.98 -2.15 -11.02
N SER A 93 -3.93 -1.28 -11.36
CA SER A 93 -5.30 -1.67 -11.75
C SER A 93 -5.39 -2.10 -13.23
N GLU A 94 -5.49 -3.41 -13.49
CA GLU A 94 -5.48 -4.00 -14.85
C GLU A 94 -6.80 -3.83 -15.63
N ASP A 95 -7.91 -3.63 -14.94
CA ASP A 95 -9.25 -3.66 -15.57
C ASP A 95 -9.69 -2.28 -16.05
N LEU A 96 -9.91 -1.37 -15.10
CA LEU A 96 -10.39 -0.02 -15.37
C LEU A 96 -9.23 0.95 -15.66
N GLY A 97 -7.98 0.52 -15.45
CA GLY A 97 -6.82 1.42 -15.40
C GLY A 97 -6.87 2.33 -14.16
N GLY A 98 -5.80 3.11 -13.97
CA GLY A 98 -5.71 4.10 -12.91
C GLY A 98 -4.90 5.31 -13.37
N THR A 99 -5.14 6.46 -12.74
CA THR A 99 -4.29 7.63 -12.88
C THR A 99 -2.96 7.36 -12.17
N ILE A 100 -1.86 7.47 -12.92
CA ILE A 100 -0.50 7.30 -12.41
C ILE A 100 0.06 8.68 -12.05
N PHE A 101 0.56 8.81 -10.82
CA PHE A 101 1.18 10.02 -10.31
C PHE A 101 2.71 9.90 -10.36
N PRO A 102 3.46 10.99 -10.14
CA PRO A 102 4.90 10.89 -9.89
C PRO A 102 5.18 9.91 -8.75
N VAL A 103 6.26 9.14 -8.88
CA VAL A 103 6.75 8.26 -7.81
C VAL A 103 6.94 9.05 -6.51
N PRO A 104 6.84 8.41 -5.32
CA PRO A 104 6.95 9.10 -4.03
C PRO A 104 8.14 10.04 -3.90
N LEU A 105 9.32 9.67 -4.41
CA LEU A 105 10.50 10.55 -4.38
C LEU A 105 10.28 11.86 -5.15
N ALA A 106 9.68 11.79 -6.33
CA ALA A 106 9.32 12.97 -7.11
C ALA A 106 8.20 13.77 -6.41
N MET A 107 7.21 13.09 -5.84
CA MET A 107 6.16 13.75 -5.06
C MET A 107 6.75 14.57 -3.90
N ALA A 108 7.76 14.05 -3.19
CA ALA A 108 8.44 14.78 -2.13
C ALA A 108 9.21 16.01 -2.62
N ALA A 109 9.75 15.97 -3.85
CA ALA A 109 10.45 17.10 -4.46
C ALA A 109 9.55 18.31 -4.74
N THR A 110 8.22 18.17 -4.64
CA THR A 110 7.29 19.31 -4.66
C THR A 110 7.37 20.18 -3.40
N PHE A 111 7.82 19.61 -2.28
CA PHE A 111 7.75 20.21 -0.93
C PHE A 111 6.33 20.70 -0.54
N ASP A 112 5.29 20.22 -1.23
CA ASP A 112 3.92 20.64 -1.01
C ASP A 112 3.01 19.44 -0.69
N PRO A 113 2.59 19.28 0.58
CA PRO A 113 1.68 18.22 0.99
C PRO A 113 0.33 18.24 0.25
N ALA A 114 -0.08 19.35 -0.36
CA ALA A 114 -1.31 19.42 -1.14
C ALA A 114 -1.32 18.47 -2.34
N HIS A 115 -0.19 18.29 -3.02
CA HIS A 115 -0.08 17.35 -4.14
C HIS A 115 -0.22 15.90 -3.68
N ALA A 116 0.40 15.53 -2.56
CA ALA A 116 0.27 14.20 -1.98
C ALA A 116 -1.16 13.91 -1.49
N ARG A 117 -1.83 14.91 -0.90
CA ARG A 117 -3.25 14.79 -0.51
C ARG A 117 -4.17 14.63 -1.72
N ALA A 118 -3.91 15.38 -2.80
CA ALA A 118 -4.66 15.25 -4.04
C ALA A 118 -4.46 13.87 -4.68
N MET A 119 -3.22 13.37 -4.72
CA MET A 119 -2.91 12.01 -5.15
C MET A 119 -3.68 10.98 -4.32
N GLY A 120 -3.62 11.07 -2.99
CA GLY A 120 -4.33 10.15 -2.10
C GLY A 120 -5.83 10.15 -2.35
N ARG A 121 -6.45 11.33 -2.54
CA ARG A 121 -7.88 11.46 -2.83
C ARG A 121 -8.26 10.80 -4.15
N VAL A 122 -7.53 11.10 -5.23
CA VAL A 122 -7.75 10.49 -6.55
C VAL A 122 -7.56 8.98 -6.48
N THR A 123 -6.51 8.51 -5.79
CA THR A 123 -6.24 7.09 -5.61
C THR A 123 -7.38 6.39 -4.89
N ALA A 124 -7.89 6.97 -3.79
CA ALA A 124 -9.02 6.41 -3.06
C ALA A 124 -10.28 6.37 -3.91
N ASP A 125 -10.58 7.43 -4.65
CA ASP A 125 -11.70 7.50 -5.58
C ASP A 125 -11.63 6.32 -6.59
N GLU A 126 -10.48 6.14 -7.25
CA GLU A 126 -10.32 5.09 -8.26
C GLU A 126 -10.33 3.67 -7.67
N MET A 127 -9.68 3.46 -6.51
CA MET A 127 -9.76 2.19 -5.78
C MET A 127 -11.21 1.86 -5.38
N ILE A 128 -11.98 2.90 -5.03
CA ILE A 128 -13.35 2.70 -4.62
C ILE A 128 -14.22 2.20 -5.76
N ALA A 129 -13.98 2.71 -6.97
CA ALA A 129 -14.62 2.30 -8.20
C ALA A 129 -14.35 0.82 -8.53
N THR A 130 -13.17 0.33 -8.20
CA THR A 130 -12.75 -1.06 -8.46
C THR A 130 -13.03 -2.01 -7.31
N GLY A 131 -13.64 -1.54 -6.21
CA GLY A 131 -14.00 -2.39 -5.07
C GLY A 131 -12.89 -2.65 -4.07
N ILE A 132 -11.77 -1.95 -4.19
CA ILE A 132 -10.64 -2.06 -3.28
C ILE A 132 -10.77 -0.97 -2.21
N ARG A 133 -10.58 -1.35 -0.94
CA ARG A 133 -10.81 -0.47 0.22
C ARG A 133 -9.63 -0.47 1.21
N TRP A 134 -8.52 -1.08 0.85
CA TRP A 134 -7.29 -1.09 1.63
C TRP A 134 -6.08 -0.94 0.70
N ILE A 135 -5.21 0.02 0.97
CA ILE A 135 -4.00 0.28 0.19
C ILE A 135 -2.75 -0.03 1.00
N TYR A 136 -1.77 -0.70 0.39
CA TYR A 136 -0.45 -0.87 0.98
C TYR A 136 0.45 0.33 0.64
N GLY A 137 0.16 1.45 1.28
CA GLY A 137 0.92 2.69 1.16
C GLY A 137 0.33 3.82 2.02
N PRO A 138 1.07 4.92 2.22
CA PRO A 138 2.37 5.21 1.61
C PRO A 138 3.56 4.52 2.29
N ASN A 139 4.68 4.41 1.56
CA ASN A 139 5.97 4.02 2.15
C ASN A 139 6.67 5.26 2.73
N ILE A 140 6.77 5.30 4.05
CA ILE A 140 7.26 6.43 4.85
C ILE A 140 8.57 6.10 5.58
N ASP A 141 9.31 5.12 5.07
CA ASP A 141 10.66 4.85 5.54
C ASP A 141 11.60 5.99 5.10
N VAL A 142 12.65 6.23 5.88
CA VAL A 142 13.59 7.33 5.63
C VAL A 142 14.81 6.79 4.92
N VAL A 143 15.09 7.28 3.71
CA VAL A 143 16.26 6.84 2.94
C VAL A 143 17.55 7.36 3.60
N ARG A 144 18.47 6.46 3.96
CA ARG A 144 19.84 6.85 4.36
C ARG A 144 20.93 6.30 3.45
N ASP A 145 20.60 5.33 2.61
CA ASP A 145 21.53 4.72 1.66
C ASP A 145 20.92 4.72 0.24
N LEU A 146 21.47 5.55 -0.64
CA LEU A 146 20.98 5.72 -2.00
C LEU A 146 21.21 4.49 -2.90
N ARG A 147 22.00 3.50 -2.44
CA ARG A 147 22.17 2.22 -3.15
C ARG A 147 20.96 1.30 -2.98
N PHE A 148 20.05 1.60 -2.06
CA PHE A 148 18.88 0.79 -1.78
C PHE A 148 17.94 0.74 -2.99
N GLY A 149 17.51 -0.46 -3.38
CA GLY A 149 16.75 -0.64 -4.63
C GLY A 149 15.34 -0.03 -4.65
N ARG A 150 14.82 0.42 -3.50
CA ARG A 150 13.44 0.93 -3.35
C ARG A 150 13.39 2.42 -3.01
N VAL A 151 14.46 3.18 -3.26
CA VAL A 151 14.54 4.62 -2.96
C VAL A 151 13.41 5.42 -3.62
N GLU A 152 13.02 5.06 -4.85
CA GLU A 152 11.95 5.76 -5.57
C GLU A 152 10.57 5.63 -4.90
N GLU A 153 10.37 4.60 -4.07
CA GLU A 153 9.11 4.34 -3.35
C GLU A 153 8.95 5.20 -2.10
N MET A 154 9.99 5.94 -1.68
CA MET A 154 10.03 6.69 -0.43
C MET A 154 10.06 8.20 -0.71
N PHE A 155 9.68 9.00 0.30
CA PHE A 155 9.65 10.45 0.20
C PHE A 155 11.02 11.14 0.47
N GLY A 156 12.12 10.39 0.38
CA GLY A 156 13.48 10.92 0.52
C GLY A 156 14.14 10.64 1.89
N GLU A 157 15.09 11.49 2.25
CA GLU A 157 16.05 11.26 3.36
C GLU A 157 15.80 12.09 4.63
N ASP A 158 14.83 13.00 4.59
CA ASP A 158 14.51 13.87 5.71
C ASP A 158 13.26 13.36 6.46
N PRO A 159 13.36 13.00 7.76
CA PRO A 159 12.24 12.48 8.54
C PRO A 159 11.03 13.43 8.60
N TYR A 160 11.25 14.74 8.59
CA TYR A 160 10.17 15.72 8.69
C TYR A 160 9.38 15.79 7.38
N LEU A 161 10.06 15.95 6.25
CA LEU A 161 9.44 15.95 4.91
C LEU A 161 8.71 14.64 4.65
N VAL A 162 9.33 13.50 4.95
CA VAL A 162 8.72 12.17 4.80
C VAL A 162 7.44 12.07 5.63
N GLY A 163 7.46 12.57 6.87
CA GLY A 163 6.30 12.62 7.75
C GLY A 163 5.16 13.48 7.21
N GLU A 164 5.44 14.71 6.76
CA GLU A 164 4.41 15.65 6.28
C GLU A 164 3.78 15.20 4.97
N ILE A 165 4.59 14.77 3.99
CA ILE A 165 4.10 14.27 2.70
C ILE A 165 3.33 12.96 2.90
N GLY A 166 3.85 12.05 3.73
CA GLY A 166 3.20 10.78 4.07
C GLY A 166 1.85 10.98 4.76
N ALA A 167 1.76 11.87 5.76
CA ALA A 167 0.51 12.19 6.43
C ALA A 167 -0.53 12.80 5.50
N ALA A 168 -0.12 13.72 4.62
CA ALA A 168 -1.06 14.29 3.65
C ALA A 168 -1.58 13.25 2.65
N CYS A 169 -0.74 12.29 2.24
CA CYS A 169 -1.19 11.14 1.44
C CYS A 169 -2.23 10.30 2.20
N ILE A 170 -1.97 9.98 3.48
CA ILE A 170 -2.90 9.25 4.36
C ILE A 170 -4.24 9.99 4.48
N GLU A 171 -4.23 11.29 4.76
CA GLU A 171 -5.43 12.13 4.83
C GLU A 171 -6.23 12.07 3.51
N GLY A 172 -5.55 12.15 2.37
CA GLY A 172 -6.17 12.04 1.05
C GLY A 172 -6.84 10.68 0.83
N LEU A 173 -6.15 9.59 1.19
CA LEU A 173 -6.63 8.22 1.04
C LEU A 173 -7.83 7.91 1.94
N GLN A 174 -7.72 8.25 3.23
CA GLN A 174 -8.72 7.89 4.22
C GLN A 174 -9.90 8.88 4.21
N GLY A 175 -9.68 10.11 3.80
CA GLY A 175 -10.68 11.16 3.83
C GLY A 175 -10.74 11.89 5.18
N PRO A 176 -11.70 12.82 5.34
CA PRO A 176 -11.71 13.79 6.43
C PRO A 176 -12.18 13.25 7.78
N ASP A 177 -12.84 12.08 7.81
CA ASP A 177 -13.31 11.44 9.04
C ASP A 177 -12.50 10.16 9.32
N PRO A 178 -11.52 10.20 10.25
CA PRO A 178 -10.72 9.03 10.63
C PRO A 178 -11.55 7.87 11.21
N ALA A 179 -12.73 8.13 11.76
CA ALA A 179 -13.63 7.11 12.29
C ALA A 179 -14.40 6.40 11.17
N ARG A 180 -14.54 7.04 10.00
CA ARG A 180 -15.22 6.53 8.81
C ARG A 180 -14.35 6.68 7.56
N PRO A 181 -13.19 5.99 7.51
CA PRO A 181 -12.29 6.09 6.39
C PRO A 181 -12.95 5.57 5.12
N ARG A 182 -12.58 6.15 3.98
CA ARG A 182 -13.05 5.70 2.65
C ARG A 182 -12.23 4.54 2.10
N VAL A 183 -10.93 4.57 2.33
CA VAL A 183 -9.93 3.52 2.06
C VAL A 183 -9.00 3.49 3.26
N LEU A 184 -8.56 2.31 3.70
CA LEU A 184 -7.56 2.20 4.77
C LEU A 184 -6.17 2.43 4.19
N ALA A 185 -5.42 3.40 4.73
CA ALA A 185 -4.01 3.58 4.39
C ALA A 185 -3.13 2.66 5.25
N CYS A 186 -1.96 2.28 4.71
CA CYS A 186 -0.98 1.44 5.38
C CYS A 186 0.41 2.06 5.34
N ALA A 187 0.86 2.61 6.47
CA ALA A 187 2.23 3.10 6.59
C ALA A 187 3.22 1.93 6.56
N LYS A 188 4.19 1.97 5.66
CA LYS A 188 5.18 0.90 5.48
C LYS A 188 6.60 1.44 5.24
N HIS A 189 7.66 0.66 5.38
CA HIS A 189 7.73 -0.62 6.10
C HIS A 189 8.37 -0.35 7.45
N LEU A 190 7.70 -0.68 8.56
CA LEU A 190 8.12 -0.34 9.91
C LEU A 190 9.33 -1.20 10.33
N THR A 191 10.50 -0.66 10.64
CA THR A 191 11.05 0.66 10.24
C THR A 191 12.56 0.56 10.02
N GLY A 192 13.18 1.45 9.24
CA GLY A 192 14.63 1.39 8.98
C GLY A 192 15.00 0.36 7.92
N TYR A 193 14.05 0.00 7.07
CA TYR A 193 14.22 -1.02 6.03
C TYR A 193 15.19 -0.58 4.93
N SER A 194 15.28 0.72 4.68
CA SER A 194 16.24 1.36 3.78
C SER A 194 17.70 1.29 4.26
N GLU A 195 17.94 0.96 5.54
CA GLU A 195 19.27 0.94 6.18
C GLU A 195 19.83 -0.48 6.35
N GLY A 196 19.38 -1.43 5.53
CA GLY A 196 19.95 -2.78 5.49
C GLY A 196 21.45 -2.78 5.16
N ILE A 197 22.21 -3.72 5.72
CA ILE A 197 23.65 -3.85 5.45
C ILE A 197 23.94 -3.90 3.95
N GLY A 198 24.76 -2.96 3.49
CA GLY A 198 25.13 -2.82 2.09
C GLY A 198 24.00 -2.34 1.18
N ALA A 199 22.96 -1.73 1.75
CA ALA A 199 21.75 -1.28 1.07
C ALA A 199 21.01 -2.39 0.32
N ARG A 200 21.16 -3.64 0.79
CA ARG A 200 20.51 -4.79 0.16
C ARG A 200 19.10 -4.92 0.69
N ASP A 201 18.20 -5.30 -0.20
CA ASP A 201 16.83 -5.62 0.20
C ASP A 201 16.82 -6.69 1.29
N SER A 202 16.06 -6.43 2.35
CA SER A 202 15.76 -7.35 3.44
C SER A 202 16.99 -7.82 4.24
N ALA A 203 18.14 -7.18 4.02
CA ALA A 203 19.31 -7.37 4.87
C ALA A 203 19.06 -6.80 6.26
N GLU A 204 19.77 -7.32 7.26
CA GLU A 204 19.72 -6.82 8.62
C GLU A 204 19.98 -5.32 8.69
N CYS A 205 19.20 -4.62 9.51
CA CYS A 205 19.35 -3.21 9.83
C CYS A 205 20.11 -3.08 11.16
N PRO A 206 21.41 -2.73 11.15
CA PRO A 206 22.28 -2.75 12.32
C PRO A 206 22.19 -1.44 13.12
N VAL A 207 21.09 -0.71 13.03
CA VAL A 207 20.97 0.64 13.60
C VAL A 207 20.43 0.58 15.03
N SER A 208 21.00 1.40 15.91
CA SER A 208 20.57 1.47 17.30
C SER A 208 19.13 2.03 17.42
N TRP A 209 18.42 1.62 18.47
CA TRP A 209 17.10 2.17 18.80
C TRP A 209 17.07 3.68 19.00
N ARG A 210 18.18 4.31 19.40
CA ARG A 210 18.30 5.77 19.46
C ARG A 210 18.15 6.39 18.06
N VAL A 211 18.79 5.78 17.06
CA VAL A 211 18.69 6.22 15.66
C VAL A 211 17.29 5.97 15.13
N LEU A 212 16.71 4.78 15.40
CA LEU A 212 15.32 4.48 15.00
C LEU A 212 14.32 5.50 15.56
N ARG A 213 14.42 5.82 16.86
CA ARG A 213 13.54 6.81 17.50
C ARG A 213 13.73 8.22 16.96
N ARG A 214 14.97 8.61 16.66
CA ARG A 214 15.30 9.95 16.18
C ARG A 214 14.89 10.16 14.72
N ASP A 215 15.12 9.17 13.87
CA ASP A 215 15.08 9.35 12.42
C ASP A 215 13.94 8.59 11.75
N HIS A 216 13.61 7.38 12.23
CA HIS A 216 12.71 6.47 11.50
C HIS A 216 11.29 6.42 12.06
N LEU A 217 11.12 6.61 13.36
CA LEU A 217 9.80 6.69 14.01
C LEU A 217 9.05 8.03 13.87
N PRO A 218 9.69 9.20 13.64
CA PRO A 218 8.95 10.46 13.47
C PRO A 218 7.90 10.44 12.33
N PRO A 219 8.18 9.89 11.13
CA PRO A 219 7.15 9.72 10.10
C PRO A 219 5.94 8.90 10.56
N TYR A 220 6.17 7.81 11.32
CA TYR A 220 5.08 6.98 11.86
C TYR A 220 4.25 7.73 12.90
N ARG A 221 4.88 8.54 13.75
CA ARG A 221 4.15 9.43 14.67
C ARG A 221 3.23 10.37 13.89
N ARG A 222 3.72 10.94 12.79
CA ARG A 222 2.95 11.86 11.95
C ARG A 222 1.81 11.13 11.21
N ALA A 223 2.05 9.91 10.74
CA ALA A 223 1.04 9.03 10.16
C ALA A 223 -0.07 8.65 11.16
N ILE A 224 0.27 8.36 12.42
CA ILE A 224 -0.68 8.08 13.50
C ILE A 224 -1.53 9.31 13.81
N GLN A 225 -0.91 10.50 13.86
CA GLN A 225 -1.64 11.77 14.03
C GLN A 225 -2.59 12.06 12.86
N ALA A 226 -2.25 11.63 11.65
CA ALA A 226 -3.12 11.66 10.47
C ALA A 226 -4.21 10.56 10.48
N GLY A 227 -4.21 9.69 11.50
CA GLY A 227 -5.22 8.66 11.70
C GLY A 227 -5.01 7.38 10.90
N VAL A 228 -3.79 7.06 10.46
CA VAL A 228 -3.49 5.84 9.69
C VAL A 228 -4.08 4.59 10.36
N ARG A 229 -4.74 3.74 9.57
CA ARG A 229 -5.50 2.60 10.09
C ARG A 229 -4.72 1.28 10.11
N SER A 230 -3.70 1.14 9.29
CA SER A 230 -2.80 -0.02 9.32
C SER A 230 -1.32 0.36 9.22
N VAL A 231 -0.46 -0.51 9.72
CA VAL A 231 1.01 -0.41 9.57
C VAL A 231 1.54 -1.74 9.06
N MET A 232 2.50 -1.72 8.13
CA MET A 232 3.15 -2.94 7.64
C MET A 232 4.52 -3.13 8.29
N SER A 233 4.76 -4.28 8.93
CA SER A 233 6.09 -4.63 9.46
C SER A 233 7.05 -4.98 8.32
N GLY A 234 8.31 -4.53 8.38
CA GLY A 234 9.31 -4.83 7.33
C GLY A 234 9.83 -6.27 7.32
N TYR A 235 10.47 -6.67 6.22
CA TYR A 235 11.12 -7.97 6.05
C TYR A 235 12.35 -8.19 6.94
N HIS A 236 13.10 -7.12 7.16
CA HIS A 236 14.42 -7.15 7.77
C HIS A 236 14.38 -7.40 9.29
N ALA A 237 15.53 -7.79 9.84
CA ALA A 237 15.79 -7.76 11.26
C ALA A 237 16.38 -6.44 11.72
N ILE A 238 15.95 -5.97 12.90
CA ILE A 238 16.59 -4.88 13.62
C ILE A 238 17.40 -5.51 14.74
N ASP A 239 18.73 -5.33 14.69
CA ASP A 239 19.66 -5.83 15.72
C ASP A 239 19.39 -7.33 16.04
N GLY A 240 19.41 -8.18 15.01
CA GLY A 240 19.14 -9.62 15.08
C GLY A 240 17.68 -10.05 15.26
N THR A 241 16.71 -9.14 15.42
CA THR A 241 15.29 -9.50 15.62
C THR A 241 14.41 -9.10 14.43
N PRO A 242 13.82 -10.05 13.68
CA PRO A 242 12.92 -9.74 12.55
C PRO A 242 11.73 -8.88 12.98
N CYS A 243 11.41 -7.84 12.21
CA CYS A 243 10.40 -6.84 12.57
C CYS A 243 9.03 -7.48 12.87
N VAL A 244 8.63 -8.49 12.11
CA VAL A 244 7.33 -9.17 12.23
C VAL A 244 7.13 -9.93 13.56
N ILE A 245 8.23 -10.29 14.25
CA ILE A 245 8.20 -10.91 15.59
C ILE A 245 8.80 -9.99 16.67
N ASN A 246 9.10 -8.74 16.35
CA ASN A 246 9.79 -7.84 17.25
C ASN A 246 8.80 -7.16 18.22
N ARG A 247 8.62 -7.75 19.40
CA ARG A 247 7.75 -7.22 20.47
C ARG A 247 8.10 -5.79 20.87
N ARG A 248 9.39 -5.46 20.92
CA ARG A 248 9.83 -4.10 21.24
C ARG A 248 9.34 -3.13 20.18
N LEU A 249 9.52 -3.46 18.89
CA LEU A 249 9.04 -2.62 17.79
C LEU A 249 7.51 -2.45 17.83
N LEU A 250 6.78 -3.56 17.83
CA LEU A 250 5.33 -3.57 17.56
C LEU A 250 4.50 -3.21 18.79
N ARG A 251 4.88 -3.66 19.99
CA ARG A 251 4.13 -3.37 21.22
C ARG A 251 4.69 -2.17 21.95
N ASP A 252 5.99 -2.12 22.18
CA ASP A 252 6.56 -1.03 22.99
C ASP A 252 6.63 0.27 22.19
N GLU A 253 7.37 0.31 21.08
CA GLU A 253 7.53 1.57 20.33
C GLU A 253 6.24 1.97 19.58
N LEU A 254 5.67 1.09 18.76
CA LEU A 254 4.52 1.45 17.92
C LEU A 254 3.23 1.67 18.72
N ARG A 255 2.86 0.73 19.59
CA ARG A 255 1.58 0.80 20.32
C ARG A 255 1.69 1.64 21.60
N ARG A 256 2.65 1.35 22.49
CA ARG A 256 2.74 2.04 23.79
C ARG A 256 3.30 3.46 23.66
N GLU A 257 4.43 3.63 22.97
CA GLU A 257 5.09 4.95 22.88
C GLU A 257 4.44 5.87 21.84
N LEU A 258 4.11 5.37 20.65
CA LEU A 258 3.49 6.18 19.59
C LEU A 258 1.95 6.21 19.63
N GLY A 259 1.31 5.32 20.39
CA GLY A 259 -0.14 5.31 20.56
C GLY A 259 -0.93 4.74 19.37
N PHE A 260 -0.34 3.86 18.55
CA PHE A 260 -1.04 3.25 17.42
C PHE A 260 -2.16 2.32 17.88
N THR A 261 -3.39 2.59 17.42
CA THR A 261 -4.59 1.82 17.77
C THR A 261 -5.13 0.95 16.63
N GLY A 262 -4.55 1.04 15.44
CA GLY A 262 -4.94 0.21 14.30
C GLY A 262 -4.37 -1.21 14.37
N PHE A 263 -4.34 -1.88 13.22
CA PHE A 263 -3.78 -3.23 13.09
C PHE A 263 -2.48 -3.24 12.28
N VAL A 264 -1.64 -4.22 12.56
CA VAL A 264 -0.38 -4.45 11.87
C VAL A 264 -0.54 -5.62 10.91
N VAL A 265 -0.06 -5.45 9.68
CA VAL A 265 0.02 -6.49 8.66
C VAL A 265 1.49 -6.84 8.41
N SER A 266 1.79 -8.12 8.19
CA SER A 266 3.13 -8.51 7.77
C SER A 266 3.38 -8.05 6.34
N ASP A 267 4.65 -7.91 5.94
CA ASP A 267 4.96 -7.92 4.51
C ASP A 267 4.72 -9.33 3.91
N ALA A 268 4.75 -9.45 2.59
CA ALA A 268 4.33 -10.65 1.86
C ALA A 268 5.19 -11.87 2.18
N ASN A 269 4.57 -12.93 2.70
CA ASN A 269 5.26 -14.14 3.13
C ASN A 269 6.32 -13.93 4.24
N ASN A 270 6.29 -12.82 4.99
CA ASN A 270 7.35 -12.49 5.97
C ASN A 270 7.58 -13.57 7.04
N VAL A 271 6.54 -14.31 7.42
CA VAL A 271 6.65 -15.49 8.30
C VAL A 271 7.63 -16.53 7.73
N ARG A 272 7.53 -16.83 6.44
CA ARG A 272 8.44 -17.76 5.75
C ARG A 272 9.86 -17.21 5.68
N TRP A 273 10.00 -15.90 5.52
CA TRP A 273 11.31 -15.24 5.45
C TRP A 273 12.02 -15.16 6.80
N CYS A 274 11.30 -15.26 7.93
CA CYS A 274 11.92 -15.37 9.26
C CYS A 274 12.83 -16.60 9.39
N THR A 275 12.44 -17.74 8.81
CA THR A 275 13.27 -18.96 8.84
C THR A 275 14.34 -18.93 7.75
N LEU A 276 13.98 -18.51 6.54
CA LEU A 276 14.87 -18.55 5.38
C LEU A 276 15.94 -17.45 5.35
N LEU A 277 15.56 -16.19 5.58
CA LEU A 277 16.47 -15.04 5.47
C LEU A 277 17.17 -14.72 6.79
N ASN A 278 16.50 -14.93 7.92
CA ASN A 278 17.01 -14.56 9.24
C ASN A 278 17.61 -15.74 10.02
N ALA A 279 17.68 -16.94 9.40
CA ALA A 279 18.27 -18.15 9.95
C ALA A 279 17.77 -18.53 11.36
N LEU A 280 16.53 -18.18 11.69
CA LEU A 280 15.95 -18.50 12.99
C LEU A 280 15.44 -19.94 13.03
N ALA A 281 15.75 -20.65 14.13
CA ALA A 281 15.21 -21.97 14.40
C ALA A 281 13.70 -21.90 14.73
N GLY A 282 12.96 -22.88 14.24
CA GLY A 282 11.52 -23.03 14.45
C GLY A 282 10.78 -23.42 13.18
N THR A 283 9.54 -23.86 13.34
CA THR A 283 8.65 -24.20 12.24
C THR A 283 7.87 -22.98 11.75
N HIS A 284 7.37 -23.03 10.51
CA HIS A 284 6.52 -21.98 9.95
C HIS A 284 5.32 -21.65 10.85
N ASP A 285 4.65 -22.68 11.39
CA ASP A 285 3.49 -22.54 12.27
C ASP A 285 3.85 -21.88 13.60
N GLU A 286 5.02 -22.20 14.17
CA GLU A 286 5.53 -21.52 15.37
C GLU A 286 5.77 -20.03 15.10
N PHE A 287 6.27 -19.66 13.92
CA PHE A 287 6.44 -18.25 13.55
C PHE A 287 5.10 -17.54 13.35
N ILE A 288 4.05 -18.21 12.84
CA ILE A 288 2.71 -17.64 12.77
C ILE A 288 2.24 -17.20 14.16
N VAL A 289 2.35 -18.09 15.15
CA VAL A 289 1.95 -17.79 16.53
C VAL A 289 2.79 -16.66 17.12
N ARG A 290 4.12 -16.70 16.95
CA ARG A 290 5.04 -15.67 17.46
C ARG A 290 4.79 -14.29 16.86
N CYS A 291 4.39 -14.19 15.59
CA CYS A 291 4.03 -12.92 14.96
C CYS A 291 2.81 -12.31 15.64
N LEU A 292 1.77 -13.11 15.86
CA LEU A 292 0.56 -12.66 16.54
C LEU A 292 0.84 -12.22 17.98
N GLU A 293 1.62 -13.01 18.73
CA GLU A 293 2.06 -12.64 20.08
C GLU A 293 2.90 -11.36 20.07
N ALA A 294 3.71 -11.15 19.03
CA ALA A 294 4.51 -9.94 18.88
C ALA A 294 3.68 -8.69 18.62
N GLY A 295 2.43 -8.82 18.18
CA GLY A 295 1.55 -7.70 17.81
C GLY A 295 1.50 -7.44 16.31
N ASN A 296 1.79 -8.44 15.48
CA ASN A 296 1.50 -8.44 14.06
C ASN A 296 0.24 -9.28 13.80
N GLU A 297 -0.90 -8.64 13.57
CA GLU A 297 -2.18 -9.34 13.50
C GLU A 297 -2.44 -10.03 12.15
N ILE A 298 -2.22 -9.34 11.03
CA ILE A 298 -2.57 -9.87 9.70
C ILE A 298 -1.35 -10.50 9.03
N HIS A 299 -1.51 -11.70 8.50
CA HIS A 299 -0.48 -12.43 7.77
C HIS A 299 -0.71 -12.30 6.26
N LEU A 300 0.18 -11.54 5.61
CA LEU A 300 0.11 -11.27 4.18
C LEU A 300 0.69 -12.40 3.35
N ALA A 301 -0.10 -12.92 2.42
CA ALA A 301 0.30 -13.95 1.45
C ALA A 301 0.87 -15.22 2.09
N ALA A 302 0.53 -15.48 3.36
CA ALA A 302 1.06 -16.62 4.12
C ALA A 302 0.16 -17.85 3.99
N THR A 303 0.78 -19.04 4.03
CA THR A 303 0.08 -20.33 4.06
C THR A 303 -0.06 -20.86 5.49
N GLY A 304 -1.09 -21.66 5.76
CA GLY A 304 -1.25 -22.39 7.03
C GLY A 304 -1.67 -21.53 8.24
N VAL A 305 -2.02 -20.26 8.04
CA VAL A 305 -2.35 -19.31 9.13
C VAL A 305 -3.50 -19.81 9.99
N VAL A 306 -4.59 -20.26 9.38
CA VAL A 306 -5.80 -20.70 10.10
C VAL A 306 -5.49 -21.96 10.90
N GLU A 307 -4.88 -22.96 10.27
CA GLU A 307 -4.54 -24.24 10.87
C GLU A 307 -3.57 -24.06 12.05
N ALA A 308 -2.51 -23.27 11.88
CA ALA A 308 -1.50 -23.03 12.91
C ALA A 308 -2.10 -22.33 14.15
N LEU A 309 -2.91 -21.29 13.95
CA LEU A 309 -3.52 -20.53 15.05
C LEU A 309 -4.58 -21.34 15.80
N VAL A 310 -5.41 -22.11 15.08
CA VAL A 310 -6.40 -23.00 15.71
C VAL A 310 -5.69 -24.07 16.55
N ALA A 311 -4.69 -24.75 15.98
CA ALA A 311 -3.92 -25.77 16.71
C ALA A 311 -3.20 -25.18 17.93
N ALA A 312 -2.69 -23.94 17.84
CA ALA A 312 -2.05 -23.26 18.96
C ALA A 312 -3.04 -22.95 20.10
N VAL A 313 -4.25 -22.52 19.78
CA VAL A 313 -5.33 -22.31 20.77
C VAL A 313 -5.75 -23.63 21.42
N GLU A 314 -6.00 -24.67 20.62
CA GLU A 314 -6.44 -25.98 21.13
C GLU A 314 -5.39 -26.65 22.01
N SER A 315 -4.10 -26.49 21.68
CA SER A 315 -2.98 -27.00 22.48
C SER A 315 -2.62 -26.12 23.69
N GLY A 316 -3.26 -24.96 23.86
CA GLY A 316 -2.97 -24.01 24.94
C GLY A 316 -1.65 -23.24 24.76
N ARG A 317 -1.03 -23.30 23.57
CA ARG A 317 0.18 -22.54 23.24
C ARG A 317 -0.11 -21.07 22.92
N LEU A 318 -1.35 -20.74 22.57
CA LEU A 318 -1.82 -19.38 22.32
C LEU A 318 -3.04 -19.11 23.21
N ASP A 319 -3.02 -18.01 23.96
CA ASP A 319 -4.20 -17.55 24.70
C ASP A 319 -5.31 -17.17 23.70
N PRO A 320 -6.51 -17.79 23.78
CA PRO A 320 -7.64 -17.44 22.92
C PRO A 320 -8.00 -15.96 22.92
N ALA A 321 -7.72 -15.22 24.01
CA ALA A 321 -7.96 -13.79 24.09
C ALA A 321 -7.10 -13.01 23.08
N ILE A 322 -5.84 -13.41 22.85
CA ILE A 322 -4.95 -12.75 21.89
C ILE A 322 -5.53 -12.87 20.47
N LEU A 323 -6.01 -14.05 20.10
CA LEU A 323 -6.62 -14.30 18.79
C LEU A 323 -7.91 -13.48 18.60
N ARG A 324 -8.79 -13.47 19.61
CA ARG A 324 -10.03 -12.69 19.60
C ARG A 324 -9.77 -11.20 19.48
N ASP A 325 -8.83 -10.66 20.24
CA ASP A 325 -8.53 -9.23 20.27
C ASP A 325 -7.90 -8.77 18.94
N ALA A 326 -7.03 -9.59 18.34
CA ALA A 326 -6.49 -9.35 17.01
C ALA A 326 -7.58 -9.34 15.93
N ALA A 327 -8.50 -10.31 15.97
CA ALA A 327 -9.64 -10.34 15.05
C ALA A 327 -10.53 -9.10 15.23
N ALA A 328 -10.76 -8.64 16.47
CA ALA A 328 -11.54 -7.43 16.75
C ALA A 328 -10.90 -6.17 16.13
N LEU A 329 -9.58 -6.01 16.16
CA LEU A 329 -8.91 -4.85 15.52
C LEU A 329 -9.19 -4.79 14.01
N PHE A 330 -9.12 -5.94 13.33
CA PHE A 330 -9.40 -5.98 11.89
C PHE A 330 -10.88 -5.81 11.56
N LEU A 331 -11.76 -6.41 12.36
CA LEU A 331 -13.21 -6.24 12.22
C LEU A 331 -13.62 -4.77 12.46
N GLU A 332 -12.98 -4.07 13.40
CA GLU A 332 -13.21 -2.64 13.63
C GLU A 332 -12.91 -1.83 12.36
N ALA A 333 -11.83 -2.15 11.65
CA ALA A 333 -11.52 -1.50 10.38
C ALA A 333 -12.59 -1.77 9.31
N LYS A 334 -13.14 -3.00 9.24
CA LYS A 334 -14.24 -3.34 8.32
C LYS A 334 -15.54 -2.62 8.66
N PHE A 335 -15.87 -2.48 9.96
CA PHE A 335 -17.01 -1.70 10.40
C PHE A 335 -16.82 -0.20 10.11
N ALA A 336 -15.64 0.34 10.36
CA ALA A 336 -15.32 1.74 10.07
C ALA A 336 -15.42 2.08 8.58
N LEU A 337 -15.07 1.14 7.70
CA LEU A 337 -15.28 1.25 6.24
C LEU A 337 -16.76 1.15 5.82
N GLY A 338 -17.66 0.75 6.72
CA GLY A 338 -19.07 0.52 6.42
C GLY A 338 -19.35 -0.73 5.57
N LEU A 339 -18.43 -1.71 5.55
CA LEU A 339 -18.57 -2.90 4.69
C LEU A 339 -19.74 -3.81 5.08
N PHE A 340 -20.23 -3.73 6.33
CA PHE A 340 -21.37 -4.53 6.77
C PHE A 340 -22.69 -3.97 6.23
N GLU A 341 -22.76 -2.64 6.08
CA GLU A 341 -23.90 -1.92 5.54
C GLU A 341 -23.85 -1.83 4.01
N GLN A 342 -22.67 -1.58 3.44
CA GLN A 342 -22.43 -1.42 2.00
C GLN A 342 -21.21 -2.23 1.56
N PRO A 343 -21.37 -3.55 1.37
CA PRO A 343 -20.27 -4.46 1.01
C PRO A 343 -19.84 -4.34 -0.47
N GLU A 344 -20.71 -3.84 -1.34
CA GLU A 344 -20.47 -3.83 -2.79
C GLU A 344 -19.76 -2.54 -3.23
N PRO A 345 -18.93 -2.59 -4.30
CA PRO A 345 -18.30 -1.40 -4.85
C PRO A 345 -19.35 -0.38 -5.28
N LEU A 346 -19.06 0.90 -5.05
CA LEU A 346 -20.02 1.95 -5.34
C LEU A 346 -19.99 2.25 -6.86
N PRO A 347 -21.14 2.21 -7.57
CA PRO A 347 -21.20 2.36 -9.02
C PRO A 347 -20.92 3.79 -9.54
N LEU A 348 -20.35 4.67 -8.70
CA LEU A 348 -20.40 6.13 -8.89
C LEU A 348 -19.05 6.82 -9.07
N VAL A 349 -17.92 6.10 -9.07
CA VAL A 349 -16.63 6.76 -9.26
C VAL A 349 -16.06 6.44 -10.63
N GLN A 350 -15.88 7.49 -11.43
CA GLN A 350 -15.17 7.41 -12.70
C GLN A 350 -13.67 7.35 -12.43
N VAL A 351 -12.98 6.38 -13.02
CA VAL A 351 -11.52 6.36 -13.08
C VAL A 351 -11.03 7.26 -14.19
N ARG A 352 -9.76 7.72 -14.13
CA ARG A 352 -9.09 8.36 -15.27
C ARG A 352 -9.84 9.58 -15.82
N THR A 353 -10.31 10.44 -14.92
CA THR A 353 -11.04 11.67 -15.28
C THR A 353 -10.08 12.77 -15.73
N ALA A 354 -10.58 13.77 -16.46
CA ALA A 354 -9.76 14.95 -16.80
C ALA A 354 -9.20 15.67 -15.55
N ALA A 355 -9.93 15.63 -14.43
CA ALA A 355 -9.48 16.20 -13.17
C ALA A 355 -8.35 15.38 -12.52
N SER A 356 -8.42 14.05 -12.56
CA SER A 356 -7.36 13.19 -12.04
C SER A 356 -6.07 13.35 -12.86
N TYR A 357 -6.17 13.38 -14.19
CA TYR A 357 -5.01 13.65 -15.05
C TYR A 357 -4.41 15.04 -14.83
N ARG A 358 -5.24 16.06 -14.59
CA ARG A 358 -4.74 17.40 -14.26
C ARG A 358 -3.97 17.39 -12.94
N ALA A 359 -4.51 16.74 -11.90
CA ALA A 359 -3.80 16.63 -10.63
C ALA A 359 -2.44 15.91 -10.76
N ALA A 360 -2.38 14.85 -11.57
CA ALA A 360 -1.13 14.15 -11.85
C ALA A 360 -0.14 15.03 -12.63
N ALA A 361 -0.61 15.77 -13.64
CA ALA A 361 0.21 16.68 -14.43
C ALA A 361 0.74 17.86 -13.59
N ASP A 362 -0.09 18.43 -12.71
CA ASP A 362 0.31 19.51 -11.82
C ASP A 362 1.39 19.04 -10.83
N ALA A 363 1.22 17.85 -10.24
CA ALA A 363 2.25 17.24 -9.38
C ALA A 363 3.55 16.91 -10.16
N ALA A 364 3.43 16.39 -11.39
CA ALA A 364 4.58 16.12 -12.25
C ALA A 364 5.33 17.40 -12.62
N ALA A 365 4.63 18.51 -12.89
CA ALA A 365 5.26 19.79 -13.16
C ALA A 365 5.94 20.37 -11.91
N ALA A 366 5.29 20.29 -10.75
CA ALA A 366 5.82 20.81 -9.48
C ALA A 366 7.02 19.99 -8.95
N SER A 367 7.17 18.73 -9.36
CA SER A 367 8.24 17.83 -8.90
C SER A 367 9.52 17.92 -9.72
N MET A 368 9.54 18.69 -10.81
CA MET A 368 10.75 18.86 -11.64
C MET A 368 11.77 19.74 -10.92
N VAL A 369 12.95 19.18 -10.65
CA VAL A 369 14.08 19.91 -10.04
C VAL A 369 15.03 20.41 -11.12
N LEU A 370 15.16 21.74 -11.25
CA LEU A 370 16.15 22.36 -12.13
C LEU A 370 17.52 22.38 -11.45
N LEU A 371 18.36 21.38 -11.76
CA LEU A 371 19.71 21.25 -11.17
C LEU A 371 20.71 22.25 -11.77
N GLU A 372 20.64 22.48 -13.08
CA GLU A 372 21.56 23.38 -13.79
C GLU A 372 20.82 24.19 -14.85
N ASN A 373 21.21 25.46 -15.03
CA ASN A 373 20.67 26.34 -16.06
C ASN A 373 21.77 27.25 -16.63
N HIS A 374 22.66 26.66 -17.44
CA HIS A 374 23.78 27.38 -18.04
C HIS A 374 23.30 28.52 -18.92
N HIS A 375 23.85 29.71 -18.69
CA HIS A 375 23.55 30.93 -19.45
C HIS A 375 22.06 31.30 -19.52
N GLY A 376 21.23 30.83 -18.58
CA GLY A 376 19.79 31.09 -18.60
C GLY A 376 19.07 30.49 -19.81
N ALA A 377 19.52 29.32 -20.27
CA ALA A 377 18.93 28.64 -21.42
C ALA A 377 17.45 28.27 -21.22
N LEU A 378 17.04 28.01 -19.97
CA LEU A 378 15.65 27.72 -19.60
C LEU A 378 15.00 28.90 -18.87
N PRO A 379 13.71 29.20 -19.15
CA PRO A 379 12.90 28.63 -20.23
C PRO A 379 13.43 29.07 -21.60
N LEU A 380 13.16 28.29 -22.66
CA LEU A 380 13.61 28.62 -24.01
C LEU A 380 13.05 29.98 -24.45
N GLY A 381 13.92 30.98 -24.61
CA GLY A 381 13.50 32.38 -24.86
C GLY A 381 12.88 32.64 -26.23
N ARG A 382 12.99 31.70 -27.18
CA ARG A 382 12.30 31.72 -28.48
C ARG A 382 11.85 30.32 -28.83
N THR A 383 10.75 30.23 -29.58
CA THR A 383 10.30 28.99 -30.20
C THR A 383 11.37 28.47 -31.17
N PRO A 384 11.98 27.30 -30.92
CA PRO A 384 13.05 26.79 -31.75
C PRO A 384 12.51 26.26 -33.09
N GLN A 385 13.07 26.68 -34.23
CA GLN A 385 12.61 26.20 -35.54
C GLN A 385 12.92 24.70 -35.78
N ARG A 386 14.00 24.20 -35.18
CA ARG A 386 14.43 22.80 -35.27
C ARG A 386 14.83 22.28 -33.90
N ILE A 387 14.32 21.12 -33.54
CA ILE A 387 14.52 20.46 -32.25
C ILE A 387 15.12 19.08 -32.52
N ALA A 388 16.26 18.79 -31.91
CA ALA A 388 16.80 17.43 -31.83
C ALA A 388 16.46 16.85 -30.45
N LEU A 389 15.69 15.76 -30.42
CA LEU A 389 15.44 14.99 -29.20
C LEU A 389 16.29 13.71 -29.24
N VAL A 390 17.15 13.53 -28.24
CA VAL A 390 18.08 12.39 -28.18
C VAL A 390 17.92 11.64 -26.87
N GLY A 391 17.91 10.30 -26.93
CA GLY A 391 17.93 9.41 -25.76
C GLY A 391 16.78 8.40 -25.75
N LYS A 392 17.09 7.15 -25.38
CA LYS A 392 16.15 6.02 -25.43
C LYS A 392 14.92 6.22 -24.54
N LEU A 393 15.09 6.87 -23.39
CA LEU A 393 14.02 7.12 -22.42
C LEU A 393 13.00 8.16 -22.89
N ALA A 394 13.30 8.93 -23.96
CA ALA A 394 12.40 9.95 -24.46
C ALA A 394 11.08 9.38 -24.99
N ASP A 395 11.05 8.09 -25.34
CA ASP A 395 9.85 7.40 -25.86
C ASP A 395 9.54 6.10 -25.09
N ASP A 396 9.80 6.10 -23.77
CA ASP A 396 9.61 4.92 -22.91
C ASP A 396 8.69 5.25 -21.71
N LEU A 397 7.40 4.89 -21.85
CA LEU A 397 6.41 5.10 -20.79
C LEU A 397 6.65 4.21 -19.56
N ALA A 398 7.21 3.00 -19.74
CA ALA A 398 7.46 2.11 -18.62
C ALA A 398 8.52 2.71 -17.69
N GLN A 399 9.58 3.26 -18.28
CA GLN A 399 10.63 3.96 -17.53
C GLN A 399 10.14 5.30 -16.97
N GLN A 400 9.27 6.02 -17.69
CA GLN A 400 8.70 7.28 -17.21
C GLN A 400 7.80 7.10 -15.97
N PHE A 401 7.06 5.99 -15.88
CA PHE A 401 6.20 5.69 -14.73
C PHE A 401 6.94 5.07 -13.55
N GLY A 402 8.14 4.52 -13.75
CA GLY A 402 8.91 3.86 -12.70
C GLY A 402 8.27 2.54 -12.22
N CYS A 403 8.79 2.03 -11.10
CA CYS A 403 8.28 0.77 -10.51
C CYS A 403 6.86 0.89 -9.97
N TRP A 404 6.26 -0.25 -9.59
CA TRP A 404 4.89 -0.34 -9.05
C TRP A 404 3.79 0.26 -9.97
N SER A 405 4.04 0.21 -11.28
CA SER A 405 3.08 0.49 -12.33
C SER A 405 2.80 -0.79 -13.14
N LEU A 406 1.64 -0.88 -13.81
CA LEU A 406 1.36 -2.02 -14.69
C LEU A 406 2.45 -2.25 -15.73
N THR A 407 3.03 -1.15 -16.24
CA THR A 407 4.07 -1.20 -17.26
C THR A 407 5.38 -1.79 -16.76
N CYS A 408 5.61 -1.84 -15.44
CA CYS A 408 6.80 -2.49 -14.87
C CYS A 408 6.61 -3.99 -14.60
N ARG A 409 5.36 -4.48 -14.48
CA ARG A 409 5.06 -5.90 -14.18
C ARG A 409 4.54 -6.69 -15.38
N ASN A 410 4.09 -6.03 -16.44
CA ASN A 410 3.58 -6.67 -17.64
C ASN A 410 4.69 -6.76 -18.72
N PRO A 411 4.96 -7.94 -19.30
CA PRO A 411 5.87 -8.07 -20.45
C PRO A 411 5.41 -7.32 -21.71
N GLU A 412 4.13 -6.91 -21.78
CA GLU A 412 3.55 -6.17 -22.90
C GLU A 412 2.91 -4.82 -22.45
N PRO A 413 3.71 -3.86 -21.97
CA PRO A 413 3.22 -2.58 -21.46
C PRO A 413 2.43 -1.76 -22.49
N GLN A 414 2.68 -1.97 -23.79
CA GLN A 414 1.99 -1.29 -24.88
C GLN A 414 0.50 -1.65 -24.98
N LEU A 415 0.12 -2.88 -24.60
CA LEU A 415 -1.29 -3.30 -24.57
C LEU A 415 -2.07 -2.60 -23.46
N GLU A 416 -1.44 -2.38 -22.30
CA GLU A 416 -2.05 -1.62 -21.21
C GLU A 416 -2.16 -0.13 -21.51
N LEU A 417 -1.19 0.43 -22.23
CA LEU A 417 -1.22 1.81 -22.71
C LEU A 417 -2.27 2.02 -23.81
N ALA A 418 -2.50 1.03 -24.68
CA ALA A 418 -3.53 1.09 -25.73
C ALA A 418 -4.97 1.06 -25.18
N LYS A 419 -5.17 0.59 -23.94
CA LYS A 419 -6.45 0.70 -23.20
C LYS A 419 -6.69 2.10 -22.62
N GLN A 420 -5.72 3.02 -22.76
CA GLN A 420 -5.85 4.40 -22.34
C GLN A 420 -6.36 5.29 -23.49
N PRO A 421 -7.13 6.35 -23.21
CA PRO A 421 -7.47 7.32 -24.25
C PRO A 421 -6.18 7.89 -24.88
N GLU A 422 -6.19 8.17 -26.18
CA GLU A 422 -5.02 8.69 -26.92
C GLU A 422 -4.38 9.95 -26.29
N SER A 423 -5.13 10.68 -25.47
CA SER A 423 -4.69 11.89 -24.77
C SER A 423 -4.16 11.66 -23.35
N ALA A 424 -4.22 10.45 -22.79
CA ALA A 424 -4.05 10.21 -21.37
C ALA A 424 -2.60 10.02 -20.90
N SER A 425 -1.73 9.46 -21.74
CA SER A 425 -0.33 9.16 -21.38
C SER A 425 0.59 9.49 -22.52
N TRP A 426 1.47 10.47 -22.29
CA TRP A 426 2.38 11.00 -23.29
C TRP A 426 3.81 10.69 -22.87
N THR A 427 4.59 10.11 -23.78
CA THR A 427 6.05 10.12 -23.67
C THR A 427 6.57 11.55 -23.83
N TYR A 428 7.80 11.81 -23.38
CA TYR A 428 8.48 13.07 -23.69
C TYR A 428 8.52 13.36 -25.19
N LEU A 429 8.74 12.35 -26.03
CA LEU A 429 8.73 12.46 -27.48
C LEU A 429 7.37 12.84 -28.03
N ALA A 430 6.29 12.17 -27.60
CA ALA A 430 4.94 12.51 -28.01
C ALA A 430 4.58 13.95 -27.61
N ALA A 431 4.92 14.35 -26.37
CA ALA A 431 4.63 15.68 -25.84
C ALA A 431 5.36 16.77 -26.62
N LEU A 432 6.65 16.55 -26.87
CA LEU A 432 7.48 17.50 -27.60
C LEU A 432 7.10 17.56 -29.08
N ARG A 433 6.67 16.44 -29.69
CA ARG A 433 6.16 16.40 -31.08
C ARG A 433 4.91 17.25 -31.24
N ALA A 434 3.91 17.11 -30.37
CA ALA A 434 2.70 17.92 -30.49
C ALA A 434 2.99 19.41 -30.25
N ARG A 435 3.84 19.73 -29.27
CA ARG A 435 4.29 21.10 -29.03
C ARG A 435 5.05 21.68 -30.23
N ALA A 436 5.96 20.91 -30.82
CA ALA A 436 6.70 21.31 -32.01
C ALA A 436 5.77 21.55 -33.21
N ALA A 437 4.81 20.65 -33.45
CA ALA A 437 3.83 20.78 -34.52
C ALA A 437 2.96 22.03 -34.35
N ALA A 438 2.44 22.28 -33.14
CA ALA A 438 1.66 23.48 -32.83
C ALA A 438 2.48 24.77 -33.00
N ALA A 439 3.79 24.69 -32.81
CA ALA A 439 4.74 25.79 -32.92
C ALA A 439 5.35 25.96 -34.33
N GLY A 440 4.99 25.13 -35.31
CA GLY A 440 5.60 25.14 -36.65
C GLY A 440 7.10 24.76 -36.65
N SER A 441 7.53 24.00 -35.65
CA SER A 441 8.92 23.56 -35.47
C SER A 441 9.13 22.15 -36.01
N THR A 442 10.29 21.87 -36.59
CA THR A 442 10.67 20.51 -37.02
C THR A 442 11.32 19.76 -35.86
N LEU A 443 10.81 18.57 -35.51
CA LEU A 443 11.43 17.69 -34.52
C LEU A 443 12.09 16.48 -35.18
N THR A 444 13.36 16.23 -34.86
CA THR A 444 14.08 15.00 -35.20
C THR A 444 14.36 14.23 -33.94
N TYR A 445 14.00 12.94 -33.91
CA TYR A 445 14.25 12.04 -32.79
C TYR A 445 15.35 11.05 -33.13
N THR A 446 16.24 10.79 -32.19
CA THR A 446 17.23 9.71 -32.29
C THR A 446 17.37 9.03 -30.93
N PRO A 447 17.07 7.72 -30.80
CA PRO A 447 17.15 7.05 -29.49
C PRO A 447 18.58 7.04 -28.92
N GLY A 448 19.62 7.13 -29.76
CA GLY A 448 21.00 7.14 -29.31
C GLY A 448 21.36 5.84 -28.57
N CYS A 449 21.88 5.96 -27.36
CA CYS A 449 22.13 4.85 -26.45
C CYS A 449 21.10 4.79 -25.32
N GLY A 450 20.90 3.61 -24.72
CA GLY A 450 20.10 3.47 -23.52
C GLY A 450 20.43 2.18 -22.77
N PRO A 451 19.79 1.95 -21.61
CA PRO A 451 20.01 0.74 -20.84
C PRO A 451 19.74 -0.49 -21.70
N ALA A 452 20.54 -1.54 -21.51
CA ALA A 452 20.36 -2.82 -22.19
C ALA A 452 18.90 -3.29 -21.99
N PRO A 453 18.24 -3.85 -23.01
CA PRO A 453 16.90 -4.40 -22.82
C PRO A 453 16.93 -5.49 -21.74
N GLY A 454 16.16 -5.29 -20.66
CA GLY A 454 15.88 -6.31 -19.65
C GLY A 454 16.92 -6.51 -18.55
N THR A 455 17.33 -5.46 -17.84
CA THR A 455 17.95 -5.62 -16.51
C THR A 455 16.92 -5.52 -15.41
#